data_AF-A0A7L8D2R6-F1
#
_entry.id   AF-A0A7L8D2R6-F1
#
_cell.length_a   1.000
_cell.length_b   1.000
_cell.length_c   1.000
_cell.angle_alpha   90.00
_cell.angle_beta   90.00
_cell.angle_gamma   90.00
#
_symmetry.space_group_name_H-M   'P 1'
#
loop_
_entity.id
_entity.type
_entity.pdbx_description
1 polymer ?
#
loop_
_entity_poly.entity_id
_entity_poly.type
_entity_poly.pdbx_seq_one_letter_code
_entity_poly.pdbx_strand_id
1 'polypeptide(L)'
;MTPVPGSALGSAVHALAPWARAPLEPDAPDARDLLLDELSDPVYAETQPTWFDLLSQAVLDWFGSWQLLGGDGPPAVALVVIAVLLAAGILIAILLYGLPRWRRRSTVTDELFGEADRRSARELRRDAEKAASAGDWATAIAERYRATARGLDERTIVSVLPGTTGHGFARAAAARYPELRTLLETAADRFDDVRYLGQEGDAAGYAHVRDLDERLERSPAPHGLTGAGNEGGSTVDTAAVPR
;
A
#
# COMPACT_ATOMS: atom_id res chain seq x y z
N MET A 1 60.45 -10.53 80.01
CA MET A 1 60.24 -9.86 78.70
C MET A 1 59.04 -10.52 78.04
N THR A 2 57.90 -9.82 78.01
CA THR A 2 56.71 -10.15 77.21
C THR A 2 57.04 -9.95 75.71
N PRO A 3 56.40 -10.70 74.78
CA PRO A 3 55.04 -10.37 74.34
C PRO A 3 54.10 -11.56 74.07
N VAL A 4 52.81 -11.24 74.08
CA VAL A 4 51.64 -11.93 73.47
C VAL A 4 51.16 -10.95 72.37
N PRO A 5 50.67 -11.33 71.15
CA PRO A 5 49.34 -11.96 70.96
C PRO A 5 49.07 -12.79 69.68
N GLY A 6 47.88 -13.41 69.62
CA GLY A 6 47.24 -13.82 68.36
C GLY A 6 46.33 -15.07 68.45
N SER A 7 45.02 -14.88 68.33
CA SER A 7 43.89 -15.81 68.52
C SER A 7 43.32 -16.45 67.23
N ALA A 8 42.69 -17.65 67.33
CA ALA A 8 41.38 -18.07 66.73
C ALA A 8 41.20 -19.61 66.83
N LEU A 9 40.28 -20.14 67.67
CA LEU A 9 38.88 -20.56 67.41
C LEU A 9 38.76 -21.78 66.46
N GLY A 10 38.34 -22.99 66.88
CA GLY A 10 36.98 -23.44 67.26
C GLY A 10 36.63 -24.64 66.34
N SER A 11 35.79 -25.66 66.60
CA SER A 11 34.81 -25.99 67.64
C SER A 11 34.54 -27.51 67.57
N ALA A 12 34.11 -28.09 68.69
CA ALA A 12 33.70 -29.49 68.83
C ALA A 12 32.22 -29.71 68.44
N VAL A 13 31.89 -30.92 67.96
CA VAL A 13 30.51 -31.39 67.81
C VAL A 13 30.32 -32.67 68.61
N HIS A 14 29.33 -32.67 69.51
CA HIS A 14 28.78 -33.84 70.19
C HIS A 14 27.30 -33.97 69.84
N ALA A 15 26.89 -35.22 69.61
CA ALA A 15 25.58 -35.66 69.19
C ALA A 15 24.52 -35.59 70.31
N LEU A 16 23.25 -35.42 69.92
CA LEU A 16 22.21 -36.47 69.97
C LEU A 16 20.80 -35.87 69.78
N ALA A 17 19.98 -36.57 69.00
CA ALA A 17 18.56 -36.31 68.79
C ALA A 17 17.69 -36.98 69.87
N PRO A 18 16.53 -36.40 70.24
CA PRO A 18 15.38 -37.23 70.58
C PRO A 18 14.02 -36.51 70.40
N TRP A 19 13.31 -36.77 69.31
CA TRP A 19 11.84 -36.78 69.34
C TRP A 19 11.33 -37.53 68.12
N ALA A 20 10.58 -38.58 68.42
CA ALA A 20 10.00 -39.46 67.44
C ALA A 20 8.63 -38.94 66.99
N ARG A 21 8.25 -39.38 65.78
CA ARG A 21 6.89 -39.61 65.25
C ARG A 21 6.23 -38.48 64.46
N ALA A 22 6.41 -38.54 63.15
CA ALA A 22 5.31 -38.93 62.25
C ALA A 22 5.92 -39.63 61.01
N PRO A 23 5.56 -40.89 60.73
CA PRO A 23 6.09 -41.61 59.58
C PRO A 23 5.33 -41.18 58.32
N LEU A 24 6.05 -40.72 57.30
CA LEU A 24 5.54 -40.58 55.93
C LEU A 24 6.61 -41.10 54.99
N GLU A 25 7.01 -42.35 55.17
CA GLU A 25 7.30 -43.17 54.00
C GLU A 25 5.93 -43.65 53.51
N PRO A 26 5.42 -43.18 52.37
CA PRO A 26 4.41 -43.95 51.67
C PRO A 26 5.05 -45.28 51.25
N ASP A 27 4.50 -46.38 51.74
CA ASP A 27 4.73 -47.70 51.16
C ASP A 27 4.38 -47.69 49.66
N ALA A 28 5.08 -48.52 48.88
CA ALA A 28 4.89 -48.80 47.45
C ALA A 28 3.40 -48.82 47.04
N PRO A 29 2.95 -48.28 45.87
CA PRO A 29 3.58 -48.02 44.58
C PRO A 29 3.38 -46.57 44.06
N ASP A 30 2.98 -45.65 44.93
CA ASP A 30 2.38 -44.37 44.56
C ASP A 30 3.37 -43.32 44.05
N ALA A 31 4.68 -43.50 44.23
CA ALA A 31 5.66 -42.55 43.70
C ALA A 31 5.67 -42.52 42.16
N ARG A 32 5.40 -43.67 41.51
CA ARG A 32 5.34 -43.76 40.05
C ARG A 32 4.04 -43.17 39.52
N ASP A 33 2.93 -43.42 40.20
CA ASP A 33 1.63 -42.90 39.79
C ASP A 33 1.54 -41.39 40.05
N LEU A 34 2.09 -40.88 41.16
CA LEU A 34 2.27 -39.43 41.41
C LEU A 34 3.20 -38.75 40.39
N LEU A 35 4.27 -39.43 39.96
CA LEU A 35 5.15 -38.94 38.88
C LEU A 35 4.45 -38.94 37.51
N LEU A 36 3.59 -39.93 37.26
CA LEU A 36 2.83 -40.02 36.01
C LEU A 36 1.68 -39.01 35.98
N ASP A 37 1.07 -38.71 37.13
CA ASP A 37 0.03 -37.68 37.27
C ASP A 37 0.63 -36.28 37.04
N GLU A 38 1.79 -35.99 37.62
CA GLU A 38 2.54 -34.73 37.39
C GLU A 38 3.06 -34.59 35.95
N LEU A 39 3.47 -35.70 35.30
CA LEU A 39 3.84 -35.71 33.87
C LEU A 39 2.62 -35.62 32.93
N SER A 40 1.42 -35.86 33.45
CA SER A 40 0.17 -35.72 32.69
C SER A 40 -0.47 -34.33 32.84
N ASP A 41 0.13 -33.45 33.65
CA ASP A 41 -0.34 -32.09 33.87
C ASP A 41 -0.18 -31.26 32.59
N PRO A 42 -1.27 -30.84 31.92
CA PRO A 42 -1.22 -30.14 30.63
C PRO A 42 -0.71 -28.69 30.74
N VAL A 43 -0.24 -28.29 31.92
CA VAL A 43 0.31 -26.96 32.21
C VAL A 43 1.60 -26.66 31.42
N TYR A 44 2.23 -27.69 30.82
CA TYR A 44 3.35 -27.52 29.87
C TYR A 44 3.02 -27.94 28.42
N ALA A 45 1.73 -27.99 28.04
CA ALA A 45 1.34 -28.13 26.63
C ALA A 45 1.35 -26.78 25.87
N GLU A 46 1.79 -25.69 26.49
CA GLU A 46 1.84 -24.33 25.92
C GLU A 46 3.26 -23.83 25.59
N THR A 47 4.19 -24.73 25.26
CA THR A 47 5.50 -24.30 24.73
C THR A 47 5.92 -25.13 23.52
N GLN A 48 4.96 -25.47 22.66
CA GLN A 48 5.33 -25.61 21.26
C GLN A 48 5.39 -24.18 20.71
N PRO A 49 6.59 -23.65 20.42
CA PRO A 49 6.68 -22.35 19.78
C PRO A 49 5.82 -22.41 18.53
N THR A 50 4.90 -21.47 18.41
CA THR A 50 4.04 -21.36 17.23
C THR A 50 4.96 -21.31 16.00
N TRP A 51 4.53 -21.78 14.83
CA TRP A 51 5.32 -21.59 13.60
C TRP A 51 5.72 -20.12 13.40
N PHE A 52 4.88 -19.21 13.91
CA PHE A 52 5.12 -17.78 13.98
C PHE A 52 6.18 -17.36 15.01
N ASP A 53 6.27 -18.05 16.16
CA ASP A 53 7.32 -17.82 17.16
C ASP A 53 8.67 -18.36 16.67
N LEU A 54 8.68 -19.52 16.02
CA LEU A 54 9.89 -20.05 15.37
C LEU A 54 10.36 -19.13 14.24
N LEU A 55 9.43 -18.58 13.46
CA LEU A 55 9.74 -17.62 12.40
C LEU A 55 10.24 -16.29 12.96
N SER A 56 9.58 -15.76 14.00
CA SER A 56 9.98 -14.49 14.62
C SER A 56 11.32 -14.61 15.35
N GLN A 57 11.56 -15.72 16.05
CA GLN A 57 12.86 -16.03 16.65
C GLN A 57 13.95 -16.18 15.59
N ALA A 58 13.69 -16.91 14.50
CA ALA A 58 14.66 -17.04 13.40
C ALA A 58 15.01 -15.67 12.76
N VAL A 59 14.03 -14.77 12.64
CA VAL A 59 14.24 -13.40 12.13
C VAL A 59 15.03 -12.56 13.13
N LEU A 60 14.72 -12.64 14.43
CA LEU A 60 15.42 -11.89 15.48
C LEU A 60 16.86 -12.37 15.66
N ASP A 61 17.09 -13.68 15.63
CA ASP A 61 18.43 -14.28 15.65
C ASP A 61 19.23 -13.90 14.41
N TRP A 62 18.58 -13.85 13.24
CA TRP A 62 19.20 -13.34 12.03
C TRP A 62 19.65 -11.89 12.21
N PHE A 63 18.79 -10.99 12.71
CA PHE A 63 19.18 -9.60 13.00
C PHE A 63 20.30 -9.51 14.07
N GLY A 64 20.24 -10.32 15.12
CA GLY A 64 21.25 -10.37 16.19
C GLY A 64 22.61 -10.86 15.70
N SER A 65 22.64 -11.79 14.75
CA SER A 65 23.88 -12.27 14.14
C SER A 65 24.64 -11.19 13.36
N TRP A 66 23.97 -10.12 12.94
CA TRP A 66 24.57 -8.99 12.24
C TRP A 66 25.31 -8.05 13.19
N GLN A 67 24.88 -8.01 14.47
CA GLN A 67 25.55 -7.24 15.52
C GLN A 67 26.79 -7.96 16.06
N LEU A 68 26.84 -9.29 15.98
CA LEU A 68 27.95 -10.10 16.46
C LEU A 68 29.10 -10.21 15.45
N LEU A 69 28.81 -10.13 14.14
CA LEU A 69 29.83 -10.05 13.10
C LEU A 69 30.22 -8.59 12.87
N GLY A 70 31.01 -8.03 13.79
CA GLY A 70 31.62 -6.71 13.62
C GLY A 70 32.41 -6.62 12.32
N GLY A 71 31.98 -5.73 11.42
CA GLY A 71 32.67 -5.37 10.19
C GLY A 71 31.73 -4.74 9.16
N ASP A 72 32.04 -3.53 8.70
CA ASP A 72 31.21 -2.65 7.88
C ASP A 72 30.49 -3.35 6.71
N GLY A 73 29.17 -3.50 6.84
CA GLY A 73 28.25 -3.80 5.73
C GLY A 73 27.43 -5.07 5.92
N PRO A 74 26.22 -5.14 5.34
CA PRO A 74 25.43 -6.36 5.36
C PRO A 74 26.25 -7.50 4.73
N PRO A 75 26.31 -8.70 5.34
CA PRO A 75 27.01 -9.83 4.74
C PRO A 75 26.44 -10.08 3.34
N ALA A 76 27.27 -10.45 2.37
CA ALA A 76 26.83 -10.67 0.97
C ALA A 76 25.59 -11.58 0.86
N VAL A 77 25.44 -12.51 1.82
CA VAL A 77 24.28 -13.40 1.96
C VAL A 77 22.99 -12.63 2.28
N ALA A 78 23.03 -11.59 3.11
CA ALA A 78 21.89 -10.73 3.41
C ALA A 78 21.40 -9.98 2.16
N LEU A 79 22.33 -9.45 1.37
CA LEU A 79 22.00 -8.80 0.10
C LEU A 79 21.35 -9.77 -0.88
N VAL A 80 21.83 -11.03 -0.94
CA VAL A 80 21.22 -12.07 -1.77
C VAL A 80 19.81 -12.41 -1.29
N VAL A 81 19.59 -12.58 0.01
CA VAL A 81 18.25 -12.85 0.57
C VAL A 81 17.29 -11.69 0.28
N ILE A 82 17.72 -10.44 0.50
CA ILE A 82 16.93 -9.25 0.17
C ILE A 82 16.62 -9.19 -1.33
N ALA A 83 17.61 -9.47 -2.18
CA ALA A 83 17.42 -9.47 -3.64
C ALA A 83 16.44 -10.56 -4.08
N VAL A 84 16.47 -11.75 -3.47
CA VAL A 84 15.53 -12.84 -3.74
C VAL A 84 14.11 -12.48 -3.28
N LEU A 85 13.97 -11.89 -2.09
CA LEU A 85 12.67 -11.43 -1.59
C LEU A 85 12.09 -10.31 -2.45
N LEU A 86 12.94 -9.36 -2.90
CA LEU A 86 12.54 -8.33 -3.86
C LEU A 86 12.13 -8.93 -5.20
N ALA A 87 12.92 -9.85 -5.76
CA ALA A 87 12.59 -10.52 -7.02
C ALA A 87 11.29 -11.32 -6.92
N ALA A 88 11.07 -12.03 -5.81
CA ALA A 88 9.83 -12.74 -5.54
C ALA A 88 8.64 -11.78 -5.40
N GLY A 89 8.80 -10.67 -4.67
CA GLY A 89 7.78 -9.63 -4.55
C GLY A 89 7.44 -8.99 -5.89
N ILE A 90 8.43 -8.68 -6.73
CA ILE A 90 8.24 -8.17 -8.08
C ILE A 90 7.53 -9.21 -8.96
N LEU A 91 7.91 -10.49 -8.87
CA LEU A 91 7.28 -11.56 -9.62
C LEU A 91 5.80 -11.75 -9.21
N ILE A 92 5.51 -11.71 -7.92
CA ILE A 92 4.14 -11.76 -7.39
C ILE A 92 3.36 -10.53 -7.84
N ALA A 93 3.94 -9.33 -7.75
CA ALA A 93 3.31 -8.12 -8.25
C ALA A 93 3.04 -8.21 -9.77
N ILE A 94 3.96 -8.77 -10.55
CA ILE A 94 3.78 -9.02 -11.98
C ILE A 94 2.68 -10.06 -12.24
N LEU A 95 2.56 -11.08 -11.39
CA LEU A 95 1.56 -12.13 -11.55
C LEU A 95 0.16 -11.62 -11.17
N LEU A 96 0.07 -10.79 -10.12
CA LEU A 96 -1.18 -10.21 -9.63
C LEU A 96 -1.65 -9.02 -10.50
N TYR A 97 -0.74 -8.10 -10.83
CA TYR A 97 -1.05 -6.85 -11.53
C TYR A 97 -0.70 -6.88 -13.04
N GLY A 98 -0.11 -7.96 -13.53
CA GLY A 98 0.42 -8.04 -14.89
C GLY A 98 1.78 -7.35 -15.05
N LEU A 99 2.57 -7.77 -16.04
CA LEU A 99 3.85 -7.14 -16.35
C LEU A 99 3.66 -5.63 -16.64
N PRO A 100 4.41 -4.70 -16.00
CA PRO A 100 4.50 -3.33 -16.48
C PRO A 100 5.07 -3.41 -17.89
N ARG A 101 4.23 -3.19 -18.89
CA ARG A 101 4.58 -3.41 -20.30
C ARG A 101 5.52 -2.28 -20.73
N TRP A 102 6.81 -2.44 -20.43
CA TRP A 102 7.89 -1.62 -20.98
C TRP A 102 8.05 -1.93 -22.47
N ARG A 103 7.11 -1.47 -23.29
CA ARG A 103 7.20 -1.54 -24.75
C ARG A 103 7.48 -0.15 -25.31
N ARG A 104 8.77 0.03 -25.61
CA ARG A 104 9.39 0.81 -26.71
C ARG A 104 9.07 2.32 -26.80
N ARG A 105 10.01 3.08 -26.25
CA ARG A 105 10.73 4.22 -26.88
C ARG A 105 10.25 4.66 -28.29
N SER A 106 9.49 5.76 -28.37
CA SER A 106 9.76 6.93 -29.23
C SER A 106 8.68 7.99 -29.03
N THR A 107 9.09 9.26 -29.21
CA THR A 107 8.30 10.51 -29.30
C THR A 107 7.65 11.07 -28.02
N VAL A 108 7.96 12.36 -27.81
CA VAL A 108 7.74 13.22 -26.65
C VAL A 108 6.34 13.84 -26.74
N THR A 109 5.42 13.49 -25.84
CA THR A 109 4.28 14.29 -25.33
C THR A 109 3.38 13.41 -24.44
N ASP A 110 2.76 14.04 -23.42
CA ASP A 110 1.75 13.54 -22.48
C ASP A 110 2.14 12.60 -21.33
N GLU A 111 2.15 13.18 -20.13
CA GLU A 111 1.96 12.49 -18.85
C GLU A 111 0.52 12.72 -18.38
N LEU A 112 -0.24 11.63 -18.26
CA LEU A 112 -1.61 11.64 -17.77
C LEU A 112 -1.60 11.20 -16.30
N PHE A 113 -1.96 12.10 -15.38
CA PHE A 113 -2.02 11.83 -13.93
C PHE A 113 -0.72 11.24 -13.33
N GLY A 114 0.44 11.73 -13.76
CA GLY A 114 1.75 11.33 -13.19
C GLY A 114 2.33 10.02 -13.72
N GLU A 115 1.66 9.37 -14.68
CA GLU A 115 2.19 8.23 -15.43
C GLU A 115 2.25 8.62 -16.92
N ALA A 116 3.37 8.33 -17.59
CA ALA A 116 3.51 8.49 -19.03
C ALA A 116 2.65 7.43 -19.75
N ASP A 117 1.34 7.63 -19.75
CA ASP A 117 0.35 6.71 -20.31
C ASP A 117 0.06 7.08 -21.77
N ARG A 118 0.69 6.33 -22.69
CA ARG A 118 0.57 6.55 -24.14
C ARG A 118 -0.62 5.82 -24.77
N ARG A 119 -1.45 5.14 -23.97
CA ARG A 119 -2.61 4.38 -24.47
C ARG A 119 -3.69 5.34 -24.97
N SER A 120 -4.40 4.93 -26.01
CA SER A 120 -5.58 5.65 -26.48
C SER A 120 -6.75 5.49 -25.50
N ALA A 121 -7.72 6.41 -25.55
CA ALA A 121 -8.95 6.29 -24.75
C ALA A 121 -9.64 4.93 -24.96
N ARG A 122 -9.64 4.41 -26.19
CA ARG A 122 -10.22 3.11 -26.53
C ARG A 122 -9.49 1.94 -25.87
N GLU A 123 -8.16 1.98 -25.82
CA GLU A 123 -7.36 0.93 -25.15
C GLU A 123 -7.59 0.95 -23.64
N LEU A 124 -7.65 2.13 -23.03
CA LEU A 124 -7.95 2.31 -21.62
C LEU A 124 -9.35 1.78 -21.28
N ARG A 125 -10.37 2.04 -22.10
CA ARG A 125 -11.72 1.46 -21.92
C ARG A 125 -11.70 -0.07 -21.99
N ARG A 126 -10.94 -0.64 -22.93
CA ARG A 126 -10.82 -2.10 -23.07
C ARG A 126 -10.16 -2.72 -21.84
N ASP A 127 -9.09 -2.10 -21.33
CA ASP A 127 -8.39 -2.57 -20.15
C ASP A 127 -9.27 -2.43 -18.89
N ALA A 128 -10.04 -1.34 -18.77
CA ALA A 128 -11.02 -1.13 -17.72
C ALA A 128 -12.13 -2.20 -17.71
N GLU A 129 -12.68 -2.54 -18.88
CA GLU A 129 -13.69 -3.59 -19.03
C GLU A 129 -13.13 -4.97 -18.65
N LYS A 130 -11.87 -5.24 -19.03
CA LYS A 130 -11.20 -6.47 -18.66
C LYS A 130 -11.03 -6.57 -17.14
N ALA A 131 -10.60 -5.50 -16.48
CA ALA A 131 -10.48 -5.46 -15.02
C ALA A 131 -11.84 -5.67 -14.33
N ALA A 132 -12.90 -4.99 -14.81
CA ALA A 132 -14.26 -5.18 -14.31
C ALA A 132 -14.74 -6.64 -14.44
N SER A 133 -14.47 -7.29 -15.58
CA SER A 133 -14.83 -8.70 -15.79
C SER A 133 -14.09 -9.68 -14.86
N ALA A 134 -12.92 -9.27 -14.35
CA ALA A 134 -12.13 -10.03 -13.38
C ALA A 134 -12.50 -9.71 -11.92
N GLY A 135 -13.41 -8.76 -11.68
CA GLY A 135 -13.76 -8.29 -10.33
C GLY A 135 -12.74 -7.33 -9.72
N ASP A 136 -11.74 -6.88 -10.49
CA ASP A 136 -10.77 -5.87 -10.06
C ASP A 136 -11.36 -4.48 -10.28
N TRP A 137 -12.19 -4.04 -9.33
CA TRP A 137 -12.93 -2.78 -9.43
C TRP A 137 -12.03 -1.56 -9.31
N ALA A 138 -10.99 -1.60 -8.47
CA ALA A 138 -10.02 -0.52 -8.31
C ALA A 138 -9.34 -0.20 -9.64
N THR A 139 -8.80 -1.21 -10.33
CA THR A 139 -8.18 -1.03 -11.64
C THR A 139 -9.22 -0.60 -12.67
N ALA A 140 -10.42 -1.19 -12.66
CA ALA A 140 -11.48 -0.83 -13.61
C ALA A 140 -11.89 0.65 -13.51
N ILE A 141 -12.06 1.15 -12.29
CA ILE A 141 -12.40 2.56 -12.01
C ILE A 141 -11.26 3.46 -12.46
N ALA A 142 -10.01 3.15 -12.07
CA ALA A 142 -8.84 3.94 -12.43
C ALA A 142 -8.65 4.05 -13.96
N GLU A 143 -8.71 2.92 -14.65
CA GLU A 143 -8.53 2.84 -16.11
C GLU A 143 -9.68 3.53 -16.86
N ARG A 144 -10.94 3.37 -16.41
CA ARG A 144 -12.08 4.05 -17.04
C ARG A 144 -11.99 5.57 -16.85
N TYR A 145 -11.57 6.05 -15.68
CA TYR A 145 -11.39 7.49 -15.44
C TYR A 145 -10.24 8.08 -16.28
N ARG A 146 -9.11 7.37 -16.40
CA ARG A 146 -8.03 7.73 -17.33
C ARG A 146 -8.53 7.77 -18.78
N ALA A 147 -9.38 6.82 -19.17
CA ALA A 147 -9.97 6.79 -20.50
C ALA A 147 -10.85 8.02 -20.77
N THR A 148 -11.65 8.45 -19.79
CA THR A 148 -12.45 9.67 -19.87
C THR A 148 -11.57 10.89 -20.12
N ALA A 149 -10.50 11.04 -19.34
CA ALA A 149 -9.57 12.14 -19.48
C ALA A 149 -8.87 12.14 -20.84
N ARG A 150 -8.34 10.98 -21.25
CA ARG A 150 -7.72 10.82 -22.56
C ARG A 150 -8.70 11.07 -23.71
N GLY A 151 -9.96 10.66 -23.57
CA GLY A 151 -10.99 10.87 -24.59
C GLY A 151 -11.34 12.35 -24.79
N LEU A 152 -11.36 13.15 -23.71
CA LEU A 152 -11.57 14.60 -23.83
C LEU A 152 -10.34 15.33 -24.39
N ASP A 153 -9.15 14.82 -24.11
CA ASP A 153 -7.87 15.34 -24.62
C ASP A 153 -7.70 15.03 -26.12
N GLU A 154 -7.95 13.79 -26.54
CA GLU A 154 -7.93 13.36 -27.95
C GLU A 154 -8.92 14.16 -28.81
N ARG A 155 -10.03 14.62 -28.21
CA ARG A 155 -11.04 15.48 -28.84
C ARG A 155 -10.76 16.98 -28.70
N THR A 156 -9.64 17.36 -28.08
CA THR A 156 -9.20 18.74 -27.86
C THR A 156 -10.21 19.61 -27.08
N ILE A 157 -10.98 18.98 -26.17
CA ILE A 157 -11.98 19.69 -25.35
C ILE A 157 -11.36 20.13 -24.02
N VAL A 158 -10.60 19.23 -23.39
CA VAL A 158 -9.85 19.49 -22.15
C VAL A 158 -8.46 18.92 -22.34
N SER A 159 -7.45 19.78 -22.36
CA SER A 159 -6.06 19.34 -22.39
C SER A 159 -5.63 18.86 -21.01
N VAL A 160 -4.99 17.69 -20.96
CA VAL A 160 -4.44 17.13 -19.72
C VAL A 160 -2.94 17.36 -19.69
N LEU A 161 -2.49 18.33 -18.90
CA LEU A 161 -1.09 18.69 -18.77
C LEU A 161 -0.39 17.81 -17.73
N PRO A 162 0.95 17.67 -17.79
CA PRO A 162 1.73 17.05 -16.71
C PRO A 162 1.38 17.67 -15.35
N GLY A 163 1.11 16.83 -14.35
CA GLY A 163 0.70 17.27 -13.01
C GLY A 163 -0.78 17.62 -12.85
N THR A 164 -1.62 17.44 -13.89
CA THR A 164 -3.07 17.55 -13.73
C THR A 164 -3.57 16.50 -12.74
N THR A 165 -4.28 16.92 -11.70
CA THR A 165 -4.90 16.02 -10.71
C THR A 165 -6.28 15.58 -11.18
N GLY A 166 -6.83 14.49 -10.60
CA GLY A 166 -8.18 14.00 -10.91
C GLY A 166 -9.23 15.10 -10.78
N HIS A 167 -9.32 15.74 -9.62
CA HIS A 167 -10.24 16.88 -9.43
C HIS A 167 -9.92 18.09 -10.30
N GLY A 168 -8.64 18.32 -10.63
CA GLY A 168 -8.24 19.36 -11.58
C GLY A 168 -8.84 19.14 -12.97
N PHE A 169 -8.74 17.91 -13.47
CA PHE A 169 -9.39 17.48 -14.72
C PHE A 169 -10.92 17.58 -14.62
N ALA A 170 -11.53 17.06 -13.55
CA ALA A 170 -12.99 17.10 -13.37
C ALA A 170 -13.53 18.53 -13.39
N ARG A 171 -12.83 19.48 -12.74
CA ARG A 171 -13.20 20.90 -12.75
C ARG A 171 -13.11 21.51 -14.15
N ALA A 172 -12.05 21.20 -14.90
CA ALA A 172 -11.87 21.68 -16.26
C ALA A 172 -12.94 21.12 -17.20
N ALA A 173 -13.26 19.83 -17.08
CA ALA A 173 -14.34 19.19 -17.82
C ALA A 173 -15.72 19.76 -17.45
N ALA A 174 -15.98 20.01 -16.17
CA ALA A 174 -17.24 20.58 -15.70
C ALA A 174 -17.45 22.04 -16.15
N ALA A 175 -16.38 22.76 -16.48
CA ALA A 175 -16.49 24.07 -17.14
C ALA A 175 -16.98 23.98 -18.59
N ARG A 176 -16.75 22.83 -19.25
CA ARG A 176 -17.20 22.55 -20.63
C ARG A 176 -18.54 21.83 -20.68
N TYR A 177 -18.84 21.01 -19.67
CA TYR A 177 -20.07 20.24 -19.52
C TYR A 177 -20.71 20.49 -18.14
N PRO A 178 -21.32 21.68 -17.90
CA PRO A 178 -21.88 22.04 -16.61
C PRO A 178 -22.95 21.06 -16.11
N GLU A 179 -23.72 20.46 -17.02
CA GLU A 179 -24.76 19.47 -16.75
C GLU A 179 -24.22 18.14 -16.21
N LEU A 180 -22.93 17.86 -16.44
CA LEU A 180 -22.25 16.65 -15.94
C LEU A 180 -21.38 16.92 -14.71
N ARG A 181 -21.41 18.13 -14.14
CA ARG A 181 -20.54 18.55 -13.02
C ARG A 181 -20.56 17.56 -11.85
N THR A 182 -21.74 17.21 -11.35
CA THR A 182 -21.85 16.30 -10.19
C THR A 182 -21.32 14.90 -10.52
N LEU A 183 -21.59 14.40 -11.74
CA LEU A 183 -21.05 13.12 -12.20
C LEU A 183 -19.52 13.14 -12.29
N LEU A 184 -18.93 14.25 -12.78
CA LEU A 184 -17.49 14.46 -12.88
C LEU A 184 -16.82 14.52 -11.50
N GLU A 185 -17.42 15.24 -10.56
CA GLU A 185 -16.93 15.37 -9.18
C GLU A 185 -16.96 14.01 -8.48
N THR A 186 -18.10 13.32 -8.50
CA THR A 186 -18.20 11.98 -7.91
C THR A 186 -17.26 10.98 -8.57
N ALA A 187 -17.06 11.04 -9.90
CA ALA A 187 -16.10 10.17 -10.57
C ALA A 187 -14.63 10.47 -10.16
N ALA A 188 -14.29 11.73 -9.90
CA ALA A 188 -12.98 12.10 -9.37
C ALA A 188 -12.78 11.57 -7.95
N ASP A 189 -13.80 11.65 -7.10
CA ASP A 189 -13.76 11.08 -5.74
C ASP A 189 -13.52 9.57 -5.79
N ARG A 190 -14.28 8.85 -6.62
CA ARG A 190 -14.08 7.39 -6.80
C ARG A 190 -12.70 7.03 -7.34
N PHE A 191 -12.16 7.87 -8.22
CA PHE A 191 -10.80 7.68 -8.73
C PHE A 191 -9.75 7.85 -7.62
N ASP A 192 -9.89 8.89 -6.80
CA ASP A 192 -8.96 9.14 -5.70
C ASP A 192 -9.05 8.06 -4.61
N ASP A 193 -10.26 7.60 -4.30
CA ASP A 193 -10.51 6.48 -3.37
C ASP A 193 -9.67 5.25 -3.74
N VAL A 194 -9.71 4.84 -5.01
CA VAL A 194 -9.00 3.64 -5.46
C VAL A 194 -7.51 3.91 -5.72
N ARG A 195 -7.14 5.11 -6.17
CA ARG A 195 -5.77 5.41 -6.59
C ARG A 195 -4.85 5.82 -5.44
N TYR A 196 -5.38 6.55 -4.46
CA TYR A 196 -4.58 7.14 -3.38
C TYR A 196 -4.99 6.61 -2.00
N LEU A 197 -6.26 6.27 -1.80
CA LEU A 197 -6.76 5.76 -0.51
C LEU A 197 -6.78 4.23 -0.41
N GLY A 198 -6.35 3.54 -1.47
CA GLY A 198 -6.21 2.08 -1.51
C GLY A 198 -7.52 1.32 -1.36
N GLN A 199 -8.65 1.95 -1.67
CA GLN A 199 -9.96 1.29 -1.62
C GLN A 199 -10.09 0.29 -2.77
N GLU A 200 -10.73 -0.86 -2.52
CA GLU A 200 -10.94 -1.90 -3.54
C GLU A 200 -11.91 -1.46 -4.64
N GLY A 201 -12.76 -0.47 -4.37
CA GLY A 201 -13.85 -0.07 -5.26
C GLY A 201 -14.95 -1.12 -5.34
N ASP A 202 -16.01 -0.81 -6.08
CA ASP A 202 -17.12 -1.73 -6.29
C ASP A 202 -17.74 -1.58 -7.69
N ALA A 203 -18.62 -2.52 -8.03
CA ALA A 203 -19.33 -2.53 -9.32
C ALA A 203 -20.17 -1.27 -9.52
N ALA A 204 -20.75 -0.70 -8.46
CA ALA A 204 -21.55 0.51 -8.52
C ALA A 204 -20.70 1.75 -8.86
N GLY A 205 -19.52 1.87 -8.24
CA GLY A 205 -18.52 2.89 -8.52
C GLY A 205 -18.01 2.80 -9.95
N TYR A 206 -17.68 1.59 -10.42
CA TYR A 206 -17.31 1.38 -11.82
C TYR A 206 -18.43 1.78 -12.79
N ALA A 207 -19.67 1.35 -12.52
CA ALA A 207 -20.81 1.70 -13.35
C ALA A 207 -21.04 3.22 -13.43
N HIS A 208 -20.83 3.94 -12.33
CA HIS A 208 -20.92 5.40 -12.29
C HIS A 208 -19.87 6.07 -13.17
N VAL A 209 -18.61 5.67 -13.07
CA VAL A 209 -17.52 6.23 -13.90
C VAL A 209 -17.71 5.87 -15.39
N ARG A 210 -18.23 4.67 -15.68
CA ARG A 210 -18.59 4.26 -17.04
C ARG A 210 -19.72 5.10 -17.62
N ASP A 211 -20.79 5.35 -16.87
CA ASP A 211 -21.91 6.19 -17.33
C ASP A 211 -21.43 7.61 -17.69
N LEU A 212 -20.55 8.19 -16.87
CA LEU A 212 -19.91 9.47 -17.18
C LEU A 212 -19.12 9.43 -18.50
N ASP A 213 -18.22 8.46 -18.66
CA ASP A 213 -17.39 8.29 -19.86
C ASP A 213 -18.26 8.19 -21.13
N GLU A 214 -19.29 7.33 -21.08
CA GLU A 214 -20.20 7.12 -22.21
C GLU A 214 -21.05 8.36 -22.52
N ARG A 215 -21.49 9.12 -21.52
CA ARG A 215 -22.20 10.39 -21.73
C ARG A 215 -21.30 11.40 -22.41
N LEU A 216 -20.06 11.56 -21.92
CA LEU A 216 -19.09 12.48 -22.52
C LEU A 216 -18.74 12.09 -23.95
N GLU A 217 -18.63 10.79 -24.25
CA GLU A 217 -18.38 10.30 -25.61
C GLU A 217 -19.51 10.65 -26.60
N ARG A 218 -20.77 10.59 -26.15
CA ARG A 218 -21.94 10.95 -26.97
C ARG A 218 -22.19 12.45 -27.03
N SER A 219 -21.73 13.22 -26.03
CA SER A 219 -21.91 14.67 -26.00
C SER A 219 -21.09 15.33 -27.11
N PRO A 220 -21.68 16.22 -27.93
CA PRO A 220 -20.93 16.98 -28.93
C PRO A 220 -19.92 17.91 -28.25
N ALA A 221 -18.85 18.27 -28.97
CA ALA A 221 -17.92 19.27 -28.47
C ALA A 221 -18.69 20.59 -28.24
N PRO A 222 -18.66 21.16 -27.01
CA PRO A 222 -19.37 22.40 -26.74
C PRO A 222 -18.79 23.47 -27.65
N HIS A 223 -19.67 24.11 -28.43
CA HIS A 223 -19.25 25.18 -29.32
C HIS A 223 -18.65 26.29 -28.46
N GLY A 224 -17.36 26.56 -28.66
CA GLY A 224 -16.73 27.71 -28.03
C GLY A 224 -17.50 28.97 -28.42
N LEU A 225 -17.72 29.84 -27.44
CA LEU A 225 -18.11 31.23 -27.62
C LEU A 225 -17.11 31.88 -28.60
N THR A 226 -17.40 31.75 -29.89
CA THR A 226 -16.57 32.24 -30.97
C THR A 226 -16.97 33.69 -31.15
N GLY A 227 -16.13 34.63 -30.72
CA GLY A 227 -16.22 36.05 -31.09
C GLY A 227 -16.93 36.99 -30.11
N ALA A 228 -16.33 37.25 -28.95
CA ALA A 228 -16.47 38.55 -28.28
C ALA A 228 -15.23 39.41 -28.56
N GLY A 229 -14.92 39.56 -29.85
CA GLY A 229 -13.77 40.31 -30.33
C GLY A 229 -13.99 40.71 -31.77
N ASN A 230 -14.28 42.01 -31.96
CA ASN A 230 -14.22 42.76 -33.21
C ASN A 230 -15.51 42.96 -34.03
N GLU A 231 -16.50 43.63 -33.45
CA GLU A 231 -17.50 44.42 -34.20
C GLU A 231 -17.74 45.73 -33.42
N GLY A 232 -17.28 46.88 -33.95
CA GLY A 232 -17.51 48.18 -33.30
C GLY A 232 -16.45 49.26 -33.51
N GLY A 233 -15.49 49.06 -34.40
CA GLY A 233 -14.77 50.20 -34.99
C GLY A 233 -15.69 50.92 -35.98
N SER A 234 -16.37 51.99 -35.55
CA SER A 234 -16.69 53.15 -36.39
C SER A 234 -17.45 54.22 -35.58
N THR A 235 -16.72 55.20 -35.03
CA THR A 235 -17.07 56.64 -35.05
C THR A 235 -15.86 57.46 -34.59
N VAL A 236 -14.88 57.67 -35.48
CA VAL A 236 -14.04 58.88 -35.34
C VAL A 236 -14.81 59.98 -36.06
N ASP A 237 -15.62 60.68 -35.27
CA ASP A 237 -16.26 61.92 -35.67
C ASP A 237 -15.17 62.97 -35.97
N THR A 238 -14.97 63.26 -37.26
CA THR A 238 -14.12 64.34 -37.74
C THR A 238 -15.01 65.54 -38.01
N ALA A 239 -15.18 66.37 -36.99
CA ALA A 239 -15.67 67.75 -37.06
C ALA A 239 -14.90 68.53 -35.98
N ALA A 240 -14.30 69.70 -36.17
CA ALA A 240 -14.32 70.70 -37.22
C ALA A 240 -13.09 71.61 -37.05
N VAL A 241 -12.57 72.19 -38.14
CA VAL A 241 -11.71 73.39 -38.09
C VAL A 241 -12.20 74.35 -39.18
N PRO A 242 -12.85 75.48 -38.84
CA PRO A 242 -13.23 76.49 -39.84
C PRO A 242 -12.00 77.33 -40.24
N ARG A 243 -11.96 77.72 -41.52
CA ARG A 243 -11.03 78.72 -42.07
C ARG A 243 -11.56 80.14 -41.84
#